data_AF-A0A3D2DST4-F1
#
_entry.id   AF-A0A3D2DST4-F1
#
_cell.length_a   1.000
_cell.length_b   1.000
_cell.length_c   1.000
_cell.angle_alpha   90.00
_cell.angle_beta   90.00
_cell.angle_gamma   90.00
#
_symmetry.space_group_name_H-M   'P 1'
#
loop_
_entity.id
_entity.type
_entity.pdbx_description
1 polymer ?
#
loop_
_entity_poly.entity_id
_entity_poly.type
_entity_poly.pdbx_seq_one_letter_code
_entity_poly.pdbx_strand_id
1 'polypeptide(L)'
;IYRHLRFAYPTYIFDDINFEIDDNGTPYWVCPVKKYNIGLFGGQTVGRVVLCNAVTGEMTDYSVDEVPTWVDKVYSAELLIDLYDYNGSLKHGFINSVLSQKDCLKTTDGYNYIALEDDVWVYTGITSVGQDNSNVGFVLMNQRTMETRYYEVSGAEEYSAMDSAKGRVQNLGYTATFPLIINISGQPTYFMALKDGAGLVKSYAMLNIEKYQNVAIGDSVLQCESNYIKLLKDNGIVEEQQPEVKETKKVKDIISKIMPVVIDGNTHMYIMLSQNDSIYDVDVSKYVDIIKYSEGMEITLEYTMDSQLNKVVGIIK
;
A
#
# COMPACT_ATOMS: atom_id res chain seq x y z
N ILE A 1 -4.91 34.00 -13.19
CA ILE A 1 -5.74 33.07 -13.99
C ILE A 1 -7.25 33.32 -13.85
N TYR A 2 -7.86 33.27 -12.64
CA TYR A 2 -9.32 33.37 -12.45
C TYR A 2 -10.03 34.50 -13.21
N ARG A 3 -9.49 35.73 -13.15
CA ARG A 3 -10.05 36.88 -13.88
C ARG A 3 -10.05 36.66 -15.40
N HIS A 4 -8.99 36.06 -15.93
CA HIS A 4 -8.82 35.78 -17.36
C HIS A 4 -9.87 34.78 -17.84
N LEU A 5 -10.05 33.67 -17.12
CA LEU A 5 -11.09 32.67 -17.39
C LEU A 5 -12.49 33.27 -17.30
N ARG A 6 -12.77 34.11 -16.30
CA ARG A 6 -14.09 34.71 -16.11
C ARG A 6 -14.48 35.66 -17.24
N PHE A 7 -13.51 36.38 -17.82
CA PHE A 7 -13.77 37.25 -18.97
C PHE A 7 -13.99 36.46 -20.26
N ALA A 8 -13.25 35.36 -20.46
CA ALA A 8 -13.40 34.50 -21.64
C ALA A 8 -14.67 33.64 -21.58
N TYR A 9 -15.02 33.12 -20.41
CA TYR A 9 -16.15 32.21 -20.16
C TYR A 9 -17.06 32.71 -19.03
N PRO A 10 -17.84 33.78 -19.27
CA PRO A 10 -18.63 34.44 -18.22
C PRO A 10 -19.79 33.59 -17.67
N THR A 11 -20.21 32.55 -18.38
CA THR A 11 -21.27 31.62 -17.97
C THR A 11 -20.74 30.36 -17.31
N TYR A 12 -19.43 30.09 -17.38
CA TYR A 12 -18.85 28.88 -16.81
C TYR A 12 -18.64 29.05 -15.31
N ILE A 13 -18.85 27.94 -14.60
CA ILE A 13 -18.54 27.79 -13.18
C ILE A 13 -17.38 26.83 -13.12
N PHE A 14 -16.18 27.36 -12.86
CA PHE A 14 -14.98 26.56 -12.74
C PHE A 14 -14.93 25.86 -11.38
N ASP A 15 -14.42 24.64 -11.37
CA ASP A 15 -14.04 23.93 -10.15
C ASP A 15 -12.60 24.30 -9.75
N ASP A 16 -11.99 23.49 -8.88
CA ASP A 16 -10.59 23.63 -8.51
C ASP A 16 -9.68 23.59 -9.75
N ILE A 17 -8.87 24.64 -9.90
CA ILE A 17 -7.92 24.80 -10.99
C ILE A 17 -6.56 24.26 -10.54
N ASN A 18 -5.96 23.40 -11.35
CA ASN A 18 -4.64 22.82 -11.12
C ASN A 18 -3.64 23.24 -12.20
N PHE A 19 -2.36 23.20 -11.84
CA PHE A 19 -1.25 23.47 -12.74
C PHE A 19 -0.61 22.15 -13.13
N GLU A 20 -0.45 21.93 -14.43
CA GLU A 20 0.15 20.73 -15.00
C GLU A 20 1.08 21.11 -16.16
N ILE A 21 1.95 20.19 -16.54
CA ILE A 21 2.91 20.37 -17.63
C ILE A 21 2.61 19.28 -18.65
N ASP A 22 2.43 19.66 -19.91
CA ASP A 22 2.22 18.69 -20.98
C ASP A 22 3.50 17.90 -21.30
N ASP A 23 3.37 16.88 -22.15
CA ASP A 23 4.49 16.02 -22.58
C ASP A 23 5.64 16.79 -23.26
N ASN A 24 5.38 18.01 -23.77
CA ASN A 24 6.37 18.86 -24.42
C ASN A 24 7.04 19.84 -23.44
N GLY A 25 6.70 19.81 -22.15
CA GLY A 25 7.20 20.74 -21.14
C GLY A 25 6.48 22.08 -21.10
N THR A 26 5.34 22.21 -21.77
CA THR A 26 4.54 23.44 -21.79
C THR A 26 3.61 23.46 -20.58
N PRO A 27 3.65 24.51 -19.75
CA PRO A 27 2.81 24.59 -18.56
C PRO A 27 1.39 25.08 -18.88
N TYR A 28 0.40 24.44 -18.27
CA TYR A 28 -1.03 24.77 -18.40
C TYR A 28 -1.71 24.91 -17.05
N TRP A 29 -2.72 25.77 -17.01
CA TRP A 29 -3.79 25.71 -16.01
C TRP A 29 -4.90 24.82 -16.56
N VAL A 30 -5.16 23.70 -15.89
CA VAL A 30 -6.29 22.82 -16.14
C VAL A 30 -7.47 23.36 -15.35
N CYS A 31 -8.54 23.72 -16.04
CA CYS A 31 -9.68 24.42 -15.45
C CYS A 31 -10.96 23.62 -15.71
N PRO A 32 -11.30 22.65 -14.84
CA PRO A 32 -12.53 21.88 -14.94
C PRO A 32 -13.76 22.79 -14.81
N VAL A 33 -14.79 22.51 -15.59
CA VAL A 33 -16.05 23.27 -15.61
C VAL A 33 -17.16 22.40 -15.04
N LYS A 34 -17.78 22.89 -13.96
CA LYS A 34 -18.89 22.23 -13.28
C LYS A 34 -20.08 22.09 -14.22
N LYS A 35 -20.66 20.89 -14.21
CA LYS A 35 -21.94 20.54 -14.82
C LYS A 35 -22.86 20.05 -13.72
N TYR A 36 -24.10 20.52 -13.73
CA TYR A 36 -25.14 20.09 -12.79
C TYR A 36 -26.18 19.26 -13.52
N ASN A 37 -26.38 18.01 -13.06
CA ASN A 37 -27.32 17.08 -13.70
C ASN A 37 -28.73 17.15 -13.08
N ILE A 38 -28.91 17.77 -11.91
CA ILE A 38 -30.18 17.82 -11.18
C ILE A 38 -30.51 19.27 -10.78
N GLY A 39 -31.51 19.85 -11.42
CA GLY A 39 -31.90 21.24 -11.14
C GLY A 39 -30.79 22.24 -11.43
N LEU A 40 -30.73 23.32 -10.66
CA LEU A 40 -29.74 24.40 -10.88
C LEU A 40 -28.36 24.10 -10.28
N PHE A 41 -28.29 23.28 -9.23
CA PHE A 41 -27.06 23.09 -8.44
C PHE A 41 -26.83 21.66 -7.94
N GLY A 42 -27.69 20.70 -8.31
CA GLY A 42 -27.61 19.31 -7.86
C GLY A 42 -26.92 18.39 -8.87
N GLY A 43 -26.40 17.26 -8.39
CA GLY A 43 -25.71 16.27 -9.23
C GLY A 43 -24.50 16.88 -9.94
N GLN A 44 -23.65 17.58 -9.20
CA GLN A 44 -22.42 18.18 -9.72
C GLN A 44 -21.52 17.09 -10.34
N THR A 45 -20.92 17.40 -11.48
CA THR A 45 -19.86 16.64 -12.14
C THR A 45 -19.03 17.61 -13.00
N VAL A 46 -18.10 17.10 -13.80
CA VAL A 46 -17.36 17.89 -14.79
C VAL A 46 -17.89 17.57 -16.18
N GLY A 47 -18.26 18.61 -16.94
CA GLY A 47 -18.72 18.44 -18.32
C GLY A 47 -17.69 18.88 -19.37
N ARG A 48 -16.81 19.81 -19.00
CA ARG A 48 -15.82 20.42 -19.90
C ARG A 48 -14.56 20.76 -19.11
N VAL A 49 -13.45 20.91 -19.82
CA VAL A 49 -12.18 21.37 -19.26
C VAL A 49 -11.60 22.44 -20.17
N VAL A 50 -11.30 23.61 -19.60
CA VAL A 50 -10.57 24.66 -20.30
C VAL A 50 -9.10 24.53 -19.94
N LEU A 51 -8.26 24.29 -20.93
CA LEU A 51 -6.80 24.35 -20.79
C LEU A 51 -6.34 25.75 -21.14
N CYS A 52 -5.72 26.44 -20.19
CA CYS A 52 -5.13 27.75 -20.40
C CYS A 52 -3.60 27.65 -20.35
N ASN A 53 -2.92 27.90 -21.46
CA ASN A 53 -1.47 27.96 -21.49
C ASN A 53 -0.98 28.99 -20.47
N ALA A 54 -0.11 28.58 -19.54
CA ALA A 54 0.31 29.43 -18.43
C ALA A 54 1.30 30.53 -18.85
N VAL A 55 1.90 30.42 -20.04
CA VAL A 55 2.84 31.40 -20.62
C VAL A 55 2.10 32.40 -21.51
N THR A 56 1.31 31.91 -22.48
CA THR A 56 0.68 32.75 -23.50
C THR A 56 -0.71 33.25 -23.07
N GLY A 57 -1.37 32.55 -22.16
CA GLY A 57 -2.76 32.80 -21.79
C GLY A 57 -3.78 32.34 -22.84
N GLU A 58 -3.34 31.64 -23.89
CA GLU A 58 -4.22 31.02 -24.87
C GLU A 58 -5.06 29.92 -24.23
N MET A 59 -6.34 29.84 -24.59
CA MET A 59 -7.30 28.91 -24.00
C MET A 59 -7.86 27.98 -25.06
N THR A 60 -7.94 26.70 -24.74
CA THR A 60 -8.67 25.69 -25.53
C THR A 60 -9.67 24.99 -24.64
N ASP A 61 -10.91 24.84 -25.12
CA ASP A 61 -12.03 24.26 -24.37
C ASP A 61 -12.39 22.89 -24.93
N TYR A 62 -12.27 21.86 -24.10
CA TYR A 62 -12.52 20.47 -24.44
C TYR A 62 -13.80 19.97 -23.77
N SER A 63 -14.56 19.11 -24.45
CA SER A 63 -15.48 18.25 -23.71
C SER A 63 -14.66 17.29 -22.84
N VAL A 64 -15.23 16.83 -21.72
CA VAL A 64 -14.50 16.03 -20.74
C VAL A 64 -13.93 14.72 -21.31
N ASP A 65 -14.59 14.16 -22.33
CA ASP A 65 -14.19 12.95 -23.06
C ASP A 65 -13.11 13.19 -24.12
N GLU A 66 -12.83 14.45 -24.47
CA GLU A 66 -11.81 14.86 -25.45
C GLU A 66 -10.56 15.46 -24.77
N VAL A 67 -10.50 15.43 -23.44
CA VAL A 67 -9.36 15.96 -22.69
C VAL A 67 -8.10 15.16 -23.04
N PRO A 68 -6.97 15.83 -23.34
CA PRO A 68 -5.70 15.17 -23.62
C PRO A 68 -5.25 14.23 -22.49
N THR A 69 -4.59 13.13 -22.84
CA THR A 69 -4.19 12.08 -21.89
C THR A 69 -3.11 12.51 -20.90
N TRP A 70 -2.33 13.56 -21.20
CA TRP A 70 -1.33 14.11 -20.28
C TRP A 70 -1.95 14.87 -19.10
N VAL A 71 -3.26 15.15 -19.13
CA VAL A 71 -3.95 15.89 -18.07
C VAL A 71 -4.31 14.94 -16.93
N ASP A 72 -3.62 15.03 -15.79
CA ASP A 72 -3.78 14.07 -14.68
C ASP A 72 -5.08 14.29 -13.88
N LYS A 73 -5.46 15.55 -13.67
CA LYS A 73 -6.55 15.90 -12.76
C LYS A 73 -7.63 16.75 -13.44
N VAL A 74 -8.76 16.09 -13.70
CA VAL A 74 -10.00 16.67 -14.20
C VAL A 74 -11.07 16.76 -13.11
N TYR A 75 -11.16 15.72 -12.27
CA TYR A 75 -12.09 15.60 -11.16
C TYR A 75 -11.34 15.74 -9.83
N SER A 76 -11.87 16.56 -8.91
CA SER A 76 -11.32 16.63 -7.55
C SER A 76 -11.61 15.35 -6.78
N ALA A 77 -10.81 15.08 -5.75
CA ALA A 77 -11.04 13.91 -4.91
C ALA A 77 -12.37 13.99 -4.17
N GLU A 78 -12.71 15.18 -3.71
CA GLU A 78 -13.98 15.48 -3.04
C GLU A 78 -15.16 15.22 -3.96
N LEU A 79 -15.09 15.64 -5.22
CA LEU A 79 -16.15 15.38 -6.20
C LEU A 79 -16.31 13.89 -6.48
N LEU A 80 -15.21 13.15 -6.61
CA LEU A 80 -15.26 11.69 -6.83
C LEU A 80 -15.88 10.97 -5.64
N ILE A 81 -15.50 11.35 -4.42
CA ILE A 81 -16.08 10.84 -3.17
C ILE A 81 -17.57 11.15 -3.11
N ASP A 82 -17.98 12.40 -3.35
CA ASP A 82 -19.40 12.79 -3.36
C ASP A 82 -20.20 11.97 -4.38
N LEU A 83 -19.66 11.79 -5.60
CA LEU A 83 -20.30 10.99 -6.64
C LEU A 83 -20.44 9.52 -6.24
N TYR A 84 -19.40 8.93 -5.63
CA TYR A 84 -19.44 7.58 -5.11
C TYR A 84 -20.48 7.44 -3.99
N ASP A 85 -20.48 8.36 -3.04
CA ASP A 85 -21.40 8.38 -1.90
C ASP A 85 -22.84 8.59 -2.33
N TYR A 86 -23.11 9.44 -3.32
CA TYR A 86 -24.46 9.55 -3.88
C TYR A 86 -24.92 8.23 -4.51
N ASN A 87 -24.04 7.56 -5.27
CA ASN A 87 -24.37 6.26 -5.86
C ASN A 87 -24.59 5.17 -4.80
N GLY A 88 -23.75 5.12 -3.76
CA GLY A 88 -23.81 4.14 -2.68
C GLY A 88 -24.96 4.37 -1.70
N SER A 89 -25.12 5.60 -1.21
CA SER A 89 -26.12 5.93 -0.18
C SER A 89 -27.55 5.93 -0.72
N LEU A 90 -27.75 6.26 -1.99
CA LEU A 90 -29.05 6.24 -2.65
C LEU A 90 -29.37 4.91 -3.32
N LYS A 91 -28.62 3.84 -2.99
CA LYS A 91 -28.94 2.49 -3.46
C LYS A 91 -30.36 2.12 -3.04
N HIS A 92 -31.14 1.58 -3.98
CA HIS A 92 -32.58 1.34 -3.84
C HIS A 92 -33.47 2.59 -3.67
N GLY A 93 -32.93 3.78 -3.96
CA GLY A 93 -33.66 5.04 -4.00
C GLY A 93 -33.74 5.78 -2.66
N PHE A 94 -34.22 7.02 -2.73
CA PHE A 94 -34.25 7.96 -1.60
C PHE A 94 -35.02 7.46 -0.37
N ILE A 95 -36.13 6.74 -0.57
CA ILE A 95 -36.91 6.20 0.57
C ILE A 95 -36.07 5.18 1.36
N ASN A 96 -35.29 4.35 0.66
CA ASN A 96 -34.38 3.41 1.31
C ASN A 96 -33.28 4.15 2.09
N SER A 97 -32.66 5.16 1.49
CA SER A 97 -31.54 5.90 2.12
C SER A 97 -31.94 6.62 3.42
N VAL A 98 -33.22 6.94 3.60
CA VAL A 98 -33.73 7.63 4.80
C VAL A 98 -34.29 6.67 5.86
N LEU A 99 -34.97 5.59 5.46
CA LEU A 99 -35.70 4.73 6.39
C LEU A 99 -34.98 3.45 6.78
N SER A 100 -34.49 2.70 5.78
CA SER A 100 -33.98 1.33 6.00
C SER A 100 -32.49 1.20 5.79
N GLN A 101 -31.88 2.09 4.99
CA GLN A 101 -30.46 2.15 4.66
C GLN A 101 -29.89 0.80 4.20
N LYS A 102 -30.74 -0.03 3.59
CA LYS A 102 -30.36 -1.38 3.21
C LYS A 102 -29.36 -1.32 2.05
N ASP A 103 -28.24 -2.01 2.21
CA ASP A 103 -27.14 -2.11 1.24
C ASP A 103 -26.54 -0.73 0.85
N CYS A 104 -26.79 0.31 1.64
CA CYS A 104 -26.26 1.64 1.43
C CYS A 104 -24.78 1.67 1.84
N LEU A 105 -23.92 2.10 0.93
CA LEU A 105 -22.48 2.23 1.15
C LEU A 105 -22.08 3.71 1.10
N LYS A 106 -21.00 4.04 1.81
CA LYS A 106 -20.33 5.34 1.75
C LYS A 106 -18.83 5.16 1.91
N THR A 107 -18.03 6.13 1.49
CA THR A 107 -16.59 6.13 1.78
C THR A 107 -16.34 6.32 3.28
N THR A 108 -15.18 5.87 3.75
CA THR A 108 -14.67 6.19 5.07
C THR A 108 -14.17 7.63 5.11
N ASP A 109 -13.91 8.14 6.31
CA ASP A 109 -13.38 9.48 6.44
C ASP A 109 -11.92 9.51 5.96
N GLY A 110 -11.59 10.45 5.08
CA GLY A 110 -10.23 10.61 4.54
C GLY A 110 -9.94 9.77 3.30
N TYR A 111 -8.85 10.12 2.63
CA TYR A 111 -8.41 9.49 1.40
C TYR A 111 -6.89 9.68 1.22
N ASN A 112 -6.33 8.95 0.27
CA ASN A 112 -4.95 9.11 -0.20
C ASN A 112 -4.89 9.03 -1.73
N TYR A 113 -3.71 9.23 -2.30
CA TYR A 113 -3.48 9.18 -3.74
C TYR A 113 -2.56 8.01 -4.10
N ILE A 114 -2.85 7.35 -5.22
CA ILE A 114 -2.04 6.29 -5.79
C ILE A 114 -1.79 6.64 -7.26
N ALA A 115 -0.52 6.64 -7.67
CA ALA A 115 -0.17 6.67 -9.09
C ALA A 115 -0.28 5.24 -9.64
N LEU A 116 -1.18 5.05 -10.61
CA LEU A 116 -1.45 3.74 -11.22
C LEU A 116 -1.75 3.95 -12.69
N GLU A 117 -1.09 3.16 -13.55
CA GLU A 117 -1.27 3.22 -15.01
C GLU A 117 -1.05 4.63 -15.57
N ASP A 118 -0.02 5.32 -15.07
CA ASP A 118 0.34 6.72 -15.40
C ASP A 118 -0.76 7.76 -15.09
N ASP A 119 -1.81 7.39 -14.34
CA ASP A 119 -2.86 8.31 -13.85
C ASP A 119 -2.81 8.45 -12.31
N VAL A 120 -3.44 9.50 -11.81
CA VAL A 120 -3.66 9.72 -10.37
C VAL A 120 -5.02 9.18 -9.95
N TRP A 121 -5.02 8.29 -8.96
CA TRP A 121 -6.21 7.67 -8.39
C TRP A 121 -6.41 8.08 -6.94
N VAL A 122 -7.66 8.37 -6.58
CA VAL A 122 -8.08 8.58 -5.20
C VAL A 122 -8.37 7.23 -4.57
N TYR A 123 -7.72 6.96 -3.45
CA TYR A 123 -7.91 5.78 -2.62
C TYR A 123 -8.66 6.15 -1.34
N THR A 124 -9.75 5.43 -1.03
CA THR A 124 -10.47 5.55 0.25
C THR A 124 -11.19 4.23 0.59
N GLY A 125 -11.42 3.99 1.88
CA GLY A 125 -12.18 2.84 2.37
C GLY A 125 -13.67 3.02 2.13
N ILE A 126 -14.44 1.93 2.25
CA ILE A 126 -15.89 1.91 2.08
C ILE A 126 -16.54 1.23 3.28
N THR A 127 -17.52 1.90 3.89
CA THR A 127 -18.29 1.34 5.00
C THR A 127 -19.80 1.35 4.71
N SER A 128 -20.55 0.57 5.47
CA SER A 128 -22.00 0.52 5.39
C SER A 128 -22.63 1.71 6.13
N VAL A 129 -23.69 2.29 5.55
CA VAL A 129 -24.46 3.34 6.22
C VAL A 129 -25.25 2.71 7.37
N GLY A 130 -24.95 3.11 8.61
CA GLY A 130 -25.73 2.74 9.80
C GLY A 130 -25.29 1.46 10.55
N GLN A 131 -24.13 0.88 10.23
CA GLN A 131 -23.54 -0.27 10.96
C GLN A 131 -22.12 0.01 11.47
N ASP A 132 -21.62 -0.89 12.32
CA ASP A 132 -20.32 -0.87 13.04
C ASP A 132 -19.13 -0.39 12.19
N ASN A 133 -18.11 0.19 12.85
CA ASN A 133 -16.82 0.70 12.32
C ASN A 133 -15.98 -0.38 11.59
N SER A 134 -16.55 -0.98 10.56
CA SER A 134 -15.97 -2.05 9.76
C SER A 134 -15.89 -1.59 8.31
N ASN A 135 -14.72 -1.79 7.73
CA ASN A 135 -14.50 -1.57 6.32
C ASN A 135 -15.06 -2.79 5.57
N VAL A 136 -15.87 -2.56 4.54
CA VAL A 136 -16.39 -3.61 3.66
C VAL A 136 -15.57 -3.75 2.38
N GLY A 137 -14.72 -2.76 2.10
CA GLY A 137 -13.82 -2.75 0.96
C GLY A 137 -13.13 -1.41 0.78
N PHE A 138 -12.45 -1.21 -0.33
CA PHE A 138 -11.90 0.09 -0.69
C PHE A 138 -12.19 0.39 -2.15
N VAL A 139 -12.07 1.67 -2.51
CA VAL A 139 -12.29 2.14 -3.86
C VAL A 139 -11.09 2.92 -4.37
N LEU A 140 -10.79 2.74 -5.66
CA LEU A 140 -9.89 3.59 -6.43
C LEU A 140 -10.73 4.37 -7.44
N MET A 141 -10.58 5.70 -7.48
CA MET A 141 -11.29 6.58 -8.41
C MET A 141 -10.31 7.43 -9.21
N ASN A 142 -10.31 7.27 -10.53
CA ASN A 142 -9.38 7.96 -11.43
C ASN A 142 -9.73 9.45 -11.54
N GLN A 143 -8.74 10.33 -11.31
CA GLN A 143 -8.95 11.78 -11.32
C GLN A 143 -9.09 12.38 -12.72
N ARG A 144 -8.77 11.64 -13.79
CA ARG A 144 -8.93 12.08 -15.18
C ARG A 144 -10.22 11.55 -15.80
N THR A 145 -10.52 10.26 -15.61
CA THR A 145 -11.59 9.56 -16.34
C THR A 145 -12.85 9.30 -15.54
N MET A 146 -12.82 9.49 -14.20
CA MET A 146 -13.89 9.07 -13.29
C MET A 146 -14.10 7.54 -13.25
N GLU A 147 -13.16 6.75 -13.77
CA GLU A 147 -13.20 5.28 -13.61
C GLU A 147 -13.10 4.91 -12.13
N THR A 148 -13.96 3.99 -11.69
CA THR A 148 -14.06 3.55 -10.30
C THR A 148 -13.85 2.05 -10.19
N ARG A 149 -12.86 1.63 -9.40
CA ARG A 149 -12.56 0.21 -9.12
C ARG A 149 -12.85 -0.07 -7.65
N TYR A 150 -13.77 -1.00 -7.38
CA TYR A 150 -14.12 -1.44 -6.03
C TYR A 150 -13.46 -2.78 -5.71
N TYR A 151 -12.89 -2.90 -4.52
CA TYR A 151 -12.25 -4.10 -4.02
C TYR A 151 -12.88 -4.49 -2.69
N GLU A 152 -13.48 -5.69 -2.65
CA GLU A 152 -14.08 -6.23 -1.44
C GLU A 152 -12.98 -6.76 -0.51
N VAL A 153 -12.78 -6.06 0.60
CA VAL A 153 -11.82 -6.43 1.64
C VAL A 153 -12.46 -6.06 2.97
N SER A 154 -12.85 -7.08 3.73
CA SER A 154 -13.47 -6.87 5.04
C SER A 154 -12.40 -6.68 6.12
N GLY A 155 -12.63 -5.76 7.04
CA GLY A 155 -11.82 -5.63 8.26
C GLY A 155 -11.90 -4.26 8.89
N ALA A 156 -10.77 -3.78 9.43
CA ALA A 156 -10.72 -2.51 10.13
C ALA A 156 -10.77 -1.31 9.18
N GLU A 157 -11.47 -0.27 9.62
CA GLU A 157 -11.37 1.07 9.03
C GLU A 157 -9.95 1.65 9.18
N GLU A 158 -9.55 2.52 8.26
CA GLU A 158 -8.25 3.17 8.21
C GLU A 158 -7.87 3.88 9.52
N TYR A 159 -8.78 4.64 10.13
CA TYR A 159 -8.49 5.32 11.39
C TYR A 159 -8.32 4.34 12.56
N SER A 160 -9.07 3.24 12.58
CA SER A 160 -8.88 2.17 13.56
C SER A 160 -7.50 1.51 13.42
N ALA A 161 -7.06 1.31 12.17
CA ALA A 161 -5.72 0.82 11.87
C ALA A 161 -4.62 1.81 12.31
N MET A 162 -4.83 3.11 12.06
CA MET A 162 -3.93 4.18 12.50
C MET A 162 -3.83 4.25 14.03
N ASP A 163 -4.95 4.11 14.74
CA ASP A 163 -4.98 4.09 16.21
C ASP A 163 -4.24 2.88 16.77
N SER A 164 -4.43 1.70 16.17
CA SER A 164 -3.67 0.50 16.53
C SER A 164 -2.17 0.70 16.37
N ALA A 165 -1.75 1.28 15.24
CA ALA A 165 -0.34 1.58 14.99
C ALA A 165 0.25 2.59 15.98
N LYS A 166 -0.46 3.69 16.25
CA LYS A 166 -0.08 4.68 17.27
C LYS A 166 0.02 4.05 18.67
N GLY A 167 -0.87 3.12 19.00
CA GLY A 167 -0.84 2.38 20.27
C GLY A 167 0.49 1.66 20.51
N ARG A 168 1.15 1.14 19.46
CA ARG A 168 2.46 0.47 19.60
C ARG A 168 3.62 1.41 19.89
N VAL A 169 3.51 2.67 19.51
CA VAL A 169 4.56 3.70 19.63
C VAL A 169 4.12 4.87 20.49
N GLN A 170 3.14 4.65 21.39
CA GLN A 170 2.52 5.71 22.18
C GLN A 170 3.56 6.48 23.01
N ASN A 171 4.59 5.81 23.51
CA ASN A 171 5.69 6.40 24.28
C ASN A 171 6.57 7.36 23.46
N LEU A 172 6.54 7.26 22.13
CA LEU A 172 7.31 8.12 21.23
C LEU A 172 6.52 9.34 20.76
N GLY A 173 5.20 9.37 20.99
CA GLY A 173 4.32 10.46 20.57
C GLY A 173 4.17 10.58 19.05
N TYR A 174 4.37 9.48 18.31
CA TYR A 174 4.26 9.49 16.86
C TYR A 174 2.81 9.51 16.39
N THR A 175 2.59 10.11 15.22
CA THR A 175 1.30 10.12 14.52
C THR A 175 1.38 9.24 13.28
N ALA A 176 0.29 8.54 12.95
CA ALA A 176 0.20 7.71 11.75
C ALA A 176 -0.33 8.51 10.57
N THR A 177 0.19 8.23 9.37
CA THR A 177 -0.40 8.70 8.11
C THR A 177 -1.62 7.87 7.73
N PHE A 178 -2.48 8.41 6.85
CA PHE A 178 -3.54 7.60 6.23
C PHE A 178 -2.90 6.38 5.54
N PRO A 179 -3.38 5.16 5.81
CA PRO A 179 -2.73 3.95 5.31
C PRO A 179 -3.00 3.73 3.83
N LEU A 180 -2.13 2.92 3.23
CA LEU A 180 -2.34 2.31 1.92
C LEU A 180 -2.58 0.82 2.10
N ILE A 181 -3.46 0.23 1.28
CA ILE A 181 -3.64 -1.23 1.24
C ILE A 181 -2.67 -1.83 0.24
N ILE A 182 -1.90 -2.80 0.72
CA ILE A 182 -0.98 -3.60 -0.09
C ILE A 182 -1.18 -5.09 0.20
N ASN A 183 -0.70 -5.94 -0.69
CA ASN A 183 -0.65 -7.38 -0.47
C ASN A 183 0.74 -7.77 0.01
N ILE A 184 0.82 -8.40 1.19
CA ILE A 184 2.06 -8.99 1.71
C ILE A 184 1.78 -10.44 2.08
N SER A 185 2.52 -11.36 1.47
CA SER A 185 2.33 -12.81 1.67
C SER A 185 0.89 -13.30 1.44
N GLY A 186 0.18 -12.73 0.45
CA GLY A 186 -1.21 -13.07 0.15
C GLY A 186 -2.23 -12.44 1.10
N GLN A 187 -1.79 -11.61 2.05
CA GLN A 187 -2.65 -11.00 3.05
C GLN A 187 -2.90 -9.52 2.76
N PRO A 188 -4.16 -9.04 2.85
CA PRO A 188 -4.47 -7.63 2.76
C PRO A 188 -3.90 -6.90 3.99
N THR A 189 -3.05 -5.92 3.72
CA THR A 189 -2.19 -5.28 4.73
C THR A 189 -2.30 -3.77 4.62
N TYR A 190 -2.56 -3.09 5.73
CA TYR A 190 -2.35 -1.65 5.81
C TYR A 190 -0.87 -1.35 6.02
N PHE A 191 -0.34 -0.45 5.21
CA PHE A 191 0.98 0.13 5.36
C PHE A 191 0.85 1.64 5.60
N MET A 192 1.57 2.14 6.61
CA MET A 192 1.56 3.56 6.97
C MET A 192 2.91 4.02 7.50
N ALA A 193 3.20 5.30 7.32
CA ALA A 193 4.34 5.95 7.95
C ALA A 193 3.95 6.49 9.32
N LEU A 194 4.90 6.46 10.25
CA LEU A 194 4.80 7.05 11.57
C LEU A 194 5.72 8.27 11.65
N LYS A 195 5.15 9.41 12.01
CA LYS A 195 5.81 10.71 12.03
C LYS A 195 5.96 11.25 13.44
N ASP A 196 7.07 11.93 13.72
CA ASP A 196 7.24 12.67 14.97
C ASP A 196 6.39 13.96 14.99
N GLY A 197 6.45 14.70 16.10
CA GLY A 197 5.76 15.98 16.26
C GLY A 197 6.22 17.08 15.28
N ALA A 198 7.36 16.91 14.60
CA ALA A 198 7.83 17.79 13.54
C ALA A 198 7.37 17.36 12.14
N GLY A 199 6.61 16.26 12.03
CA GLY A 199 6.11 15.72 10.77
C GLY A 199 7.13 14.88 9.99
N LEU A 200 8.29 14.57 10.59
CA LEU A 200 9.33 13.76 9.96
C LEU A 200 9.02 12.28 10.14
N VAL A 201 9.12 11.50 9.06
CA VAL A 201 8.98 10.04 9.12
C VAL A 201 10.10 9.46 9.97
N LYS A 202 9.74 8.65 10.97
CA LYS A 202 10.67 7.98 11.89
C LYS A 202 10.63 6.48 11.79
N SER A 203 9.45 5.93 11.52
CA SER A 203 9.25 4.49 11.38
C SER A 203 8.04 4.21 10.49
N TYR A 204 7.80 2.94 10.24
CA TYR A 204 6.71 2.42 9.42
C TYR A 204 5.94 1.38 10.22
N ALA A 205 4.65 1.25 9.92
CA ALA A 205 3.79 0.24 10.50
C ALA A 205 3.11 -0.57 9.40
N MET A 206 3.02 -1.88 9.63
CA MET A 206 2.23 -2.81 8.85
C MET A 206 1.31 -3.62 9.77
N LEU A 207 0.06 -3.78 9.36
CA LEU A 207 -0.93 -4.58 10.09
C LEU A 207 -1.92 -5.22 9.13
N ASN A 208 -2.39 -6.42 9.50
CA ASN A 208 -3.39 -7.14 8.72
C ASN A 208 -4.76 -6.45 8.88
N ILE A 209 -5.52 -6.33 7.79
CA ILE A 209 -6.80 -5.60 7.78
C ILE A 209 -7.85 -6.31 8.64
N GLU A 210 -7.89 -7.63 8.63
CA GLU A 210 -8.81 -8.43 9.46
C GLU A 210 -8.35 -8.53 10.92
N LYS A 211 -7.03 -8.64 11.13
CA LYS A 211 -6.38 -8.79 12.44
C LYS A 211 -5.60 -7.54 12.84
N TYR A 212 -6.27 -6.39 12.80
CA TYR A 212 -5.67 -5.06 12.94
C TYR A 212 -5.00 -4.77 14.29
N GLN A 213 -5.23 -5.59 15.31
CA GLN A 213 -4.55 -5.50 16.61
C GLN A 213 -3.08 -5.95 16.52
N ASN A 214 -2.73 -6.75 15.51
CA ASN A 214 -1.39 -7.25 15.28
C ASN A 214 -0.62 -6.27 14.37
N VAL A 215 0.19 -5.42 15.02
CA VAL A 215 0.96 -4.38 14.34
C VAL A 215 2.47 -4.68 14.42
N ALA A 216 3.12 -4.69 13.27
CA ALA A 216 4.57 -4.69 13.14
C ALA A 216 5.08 -3.26 12.90
N ILE A 217 6.19 -2.90 13.55
CA ILE A 217 6.88 -1.62 13.39
C ILE A 217 8.30 -1.88 12.88
N GLY A 218 8.82 -0.99 12.04
CA GLY A 218 10.25 -0.98 11.67
C GLY A 218 10.74 0.42 11.33
N ASP A 219 12.03 0.68 11.50
CA ASP A 219 12.65 1.98 11.23
C ASP A 219 12.84 2.20 9.72
N SER A 220 12.85 1.11 8.94
CA SER A 220 12.81 1.11 7.48
C SER A 220 11.67 0.25 6.96
N VAL A 221 11.27 0.47 5.71
CA VAL A 221 10.21 -0.32 5.04
C VAL A 221 10.56 -1.81 5.04
N LEU A 222 11.79 -2.17 4.66
CA LEU A 222 12.25 -3.57 4.62
C LEU A 222 12.24 -4.23 5.99
N GLN A 223 12.66 -3.50 7.03
CA GLN A 223 12.63 -4.02 8.39
C GLN A 223 11.18 -4.20 8.88
N CYS A 224 10.30 -3.24 8.57
CA CYS A 224 8.88 -3.32 8.91
C CYS A 224 8.21 -4.52 8.23
N GLU A 225 8.49 -4.74 6.95
CA GLU A 225 8.01 -5.90 6.18
C GLU A 225 8.51 -7.22 6.76
N SER A 226 9.81 -7.33 7.05
CA SER A 226 10.38 -8.54 7.68
C SER A 226 9.73 -8.82 9.05
N ASN A 227 9.57 -7.79 9.88
CA ASN A 227 8.89 -7.90 11.17
C ASN A 227 7.43 -8.32 11.01
N TYR A 228 6.76 -7.80 9.98
CA TYR A 228 5.37 -8.12 9.67
C TYR A 228 5.19 -9.56 9.18
N ILE A 229 6.03 -10.02 8.25
CA ILE A 229 6.00 -11.42 7.78
C ILE A 229 6.25 -12.38 8.95
N LYS A 230 7.18 -12.05 9.85
CA LYS A 230 7.39 -12.83 11.08
C LYS A 230 6.15 -12.81 11.96
N LEU A 231 5.54 -11.65 12.19
CA LEU A 231 4.31 -11.51 12.96
C LEU A 231 3.17 -12.35 12.38
N LEU A 232 3.01 -12.38 11.06
CA LEU A 232 1.99 -13.19 10.39
C LEU A 232 2.21 -14.69 10.63
N LYS A 233 3.46 -15.16 10.60
CA LYS A 233 3.82 -16.57 10.89
C LYS A 233 3.59 -16.92 12.35
N ASP A 234 4.05 -16.08 13.27
CA ASP A 234 3.92 -16.30 14.71
C ASP A 234 2.44 -16.36 15.14
N ASN A 235 1.55 -15.66 14.42
CA ASN A 235 0.10 -15.69 14.64
C ASN A 235 -0.64 -16.75 13.81
N GLY A 236 0.07 -17.57 13.02
CA GLY A 236 -0.53 -18.62 12.18
C GLY A 236 -1.45 -18.09 11.06
N ILE A 237 -1.31 -16.82 10.67
CA ILE A 237 -2.11 -16.20 9.60
C ILE A 237 -1.60 -16.63 8.22
N VAL A 238 -0.29 -16.76 8.11
CA VAL A 238 0.38 -17.37 6.94
C VAL A 238 1.00 -18.65 7.45
N GLU A 239 0.70 -19.77 6.81
CA GLU A 239 1.40 -21.02 7.11
C GLU A 239 2.90 -20.78 6.96
N GLU A 240 3.73 -21.46 7.76
CA GLU A 240 5.09 -21.70 7.29
C GLU A 240 4.93 -22.28 5.89
N GLN A 241 5.28 -21.49 4.86
CA GLN A 241 5.55 -22.10 3.57
C GLN A 241 6.50 -23.23 3.92
N GLN A 242 6.02 -24.49 3.77
CA GLN A 242 6.94 -25.60 3.60
C GLN A 242 7.94 -25.04 2.62
N PRO A 243 9.23 -25.02 2.98
CA PRO A 243 10.23 -24.32 2.19
C PRO A 243 9.94 -24.72 0.76
N GLU A 244 9.74 -23.73 -0.13
CA GLU A 244 9.77 -23.99 -1.57
C GLU A 244 10.86 -25.04 -1.75
N VAL A 245 10.55 -26.14 -2.42
CA VAL A 245 11.52 -27.21 -2.66
C VAL A 245 12.58 -26.62 -3.58
N LYS A 246 13.44 -25.76 -3.03
CA LYS A 246 14.76 -25.45 -3.52
C LYS A 246 15.43 -26.79 -3.53
N GLU A 247 15.79 -27.26 -4.71
CA GLU A 247 16.52 -28.53 -4.85
C GLU A 247 17.59 -28.60 -3.77
N THR A 248 17.42 -29.53 -2.84
CA THR A 248 18.41 -29.75 -1.80
C THR A 248 19.52 -30.59 -2.39
N LYS A 249 20.77 -30.18 -2.12
CA LYS A 249 21.95 -30.94 -2.48
C LYS A 249 22.54 -31.57 -1.22
N LYS A 250 23.21 -32.70 -1.41
CA LYS A 250 23.95 -33.37 -0.34
C LYS A 250 25.44 -33.28 -0.63
N VAL A 251 26.21 -32.97 0.40
CA VAL A 251 27.67 -33.01 0.36
C VAL A 251 28.16 -33.81 1.56
N LYS A 252 29.08 -34.73 1.31
CA LYS A 252 29.75 -35.51 2.34
C LYS A 252 31.24 -35.28 2.21
N ASP A 253 31.86 -34.70 3.23
CA ASP A 253 33.27 -34.31 3.20
C ASP A 253 33.81 -34.07 4.63
N ILE A 254 35.11 -33.83 4.73
CA ILE A 254 35.82 -33.44 5.94
C ILE A 254 35.70 -31.93 6.15
N ILE A 255 35.40 -31.52 7.38
CA ILE A 255 35.38 -30.11 7.80
C ILE A 255 36.81 -29.57 7.76
N SER A 256 37.07 -28.62 6.87
CA SER A 256 38.35 -27.90 6.80
C SER A 256 38.41 -26.73 7.77
N LYS A 257 37.26 -26.09 8.03
CA LYS A 257 37.13 -25.00 8.99
C LYS A 257 35.71 -24.94 9.55
N ILE A 258 35.58 -24.67 10.84
CA ILE A 258 34.28 -24.40 11.47
C ILE A 258 34.39 -23.22 12.44
N MET A 259 33.52 -22.22 12.31
CA MET A 259 33.54 -21.03 13.18
C MET A 259 32.14 -20.58 13.59
N PRO A 260 31.96 -20.14 14.85
CA PRO A 260 30.71 -19.52 15.27
C PRO A 260 30.62 -18.07 14.77
N VAL A 261 29.43 -17.69 14.31
CA VAL A 261 29.04 -16.32 13.94
C VAL A 261 27.71 -16.00 14.62
N VAL A 262 27.57 -14.80 15.18
CA VAL A 262 26.29 -14.37 15.75
C VAL A 262 25.56 -13.52 14.72
N ILE A 263 24.37 -13.95 14.32
CA ILE A 263 23.49 -13.26 13.37
C ILE A 263 22.14 -13.08 14.05
N ASP A 264 21.69 -11.84 14.20
CA ASP A 264 20.41 -11.49 14.82
C ASP A 264 20.17 -12.14 16.20
N GLY A 265 21.24 -12.30 16.98
CA GLY A 265 21.19 -12.91 18.33
C GLY A 265 21.19 -14.44 18.35
N ASN A 266 21.14 -15.09 17.18
CA ASN A 266 21.29 -16.55 17.05
C ASN A 266 22.75 -16.91 16.74
N THR A 267 23.20 -18.04 17.28
CA THR A 267 24.50 -18.60 16.95
C THR A 267 24.38 -19.44 15.68
N HIS A 268 25.19 -19.10 14.69
CA HIS A 268 25.37 -19.85 13.46
C HIS A 268 26.76 -20.47 13.44
N MET A 269 26.90 -21.68 12.92
CA MET A 269 28.20 -22.30 12.63
C MET A 269 28.44 -22.26 11.13
N TYR A 270 29.49 -21.53 10.74
CA TYR A 270 29.92 -21.47 9.35
C TYR A 270 30.97 -22.55 9.11
N ILE A 271 30.74 -23.37 8.09
CA ILE A 271 31.52 -24.56 7.78
C ILE A 271 32.12 -24.42 6.39
N MET A 272 33.40 -24.75 6.27
CA MET A 272 34.06 -25.02 5.00
C MET A 272 34.46 -26.49 4.94
N LEU A 273 34.41 -27.07 3.75
CA LEU A 273 34.73 -28.47 3.51
C LEU A 273 36.08 -28.59 2.80
N SER A 274 36.69 -29.78 2.80
CA SER A 274 38.06 -29.97 2.31
C SER A 274 38.19 -29.96 0.78
N GLN A 275 37.15 -30.40 0.07
CA GLN A 275 37.14 -30.55 -1.39
C GLN A 275 36.42 -29.40 -2.11
N ASN A 276 35.85 -28.44 -1.38
CA ASN A 276 35.07 -27.33 -1.96
C ASN A 276 35.23 -26.04 -1.13
N ASP A 277 35.46 -24.92 -1.83
CA ASP A 277 35.58 -23.58 -1.24
C ASP A 277 34.24 -22.94 -0.83
N SER A 278 33.12 -23.66 -1.00
CA SER A 278 31.80 -23.19 -0.59
C SER A 278 31.68 -23.07 0.93
N ILE A 279 30.98 -22.03 1.39
CA ILE A 279 30.65 -21.81 2.80
C ILE A 279 29.23 -22.30 3.07
N TYR A 280 29.06 -23.04 4.16
CA TYR A 280 27.80 -23.59 4.62
C TYR A 280 27.39 -22.95 5.95
N ASP A 281 26.15 -22.44 6.01
CA ASP A 281 25.57 -21.81 7.20
C ASP A 281 24.64 -22.79 7.94
N VAL A 282 24.99 -23.10 9.19
CA VAL A 282 24.19 -23.93 10.09
C VAL A 282 23.66 -23.09 11.25
N ASP A 283 22.33 -22.90 11.29
CA ASP A 283 21.64 -22.34 12.45
C ASP A 283 21.63 -23.36 13.61
N VAL A 284 22.36 -23.06 14.69
CA VAL A 284 22.51 -23.96 15.84
C VAL A 284 21.18 -24.17 16.56
N SER A 285 20.26 -23.21 16.50
CA SER A 285 18.94 -23.35 17.13
C SER A 285 18.10 -24.46 16.49
N LYS A 286 18.35 -24.75 15.20
CA LYS A 286 17.65 -25.80 14.45
C LYS A 286 18.42 -27.12 14.43
N TYR A 287 19.74 -27.06 14.37
CA TYR A 287 20.61 -28.23 14.22
C TYR A 287 21.66 -28.29 15.33
N VAL A 288 21.20 -28.43 16.58
CA VAL A 288 22.08 -28.44 17.78
C VAL A 288 23.20 -29.49 17.71
N ASP A 289 22.99 -30.59 16.98
CA ASP A 289 23.99 -31.65 16.81
C ASP A 289 25.29 -31.16 16.15
N ILE A 290 25.28 -29.99 15.49
CA ILE A 290 26.50 -29.42 14.89
C ILE A 290 27.60 -29.17 15.90
N ILE A 291 27.27 -28.94 17.17
CA ILE A 291 28.25 -28.71 18.24
C ILE A 291 29.15 -29.92 18.52
N LYS A 292 28.77 -31.11 18.02
CA LYS A 292 29.54 -32.35 18.17
C LYS A 292 30.67 -32.47 17.14
N TYR A 293 30.68 -31.61 16.13
CA TYR A 293 31.65 -31.65 15.03
C TYR A 293 32.76 -30.64 15.25
N SER A 294 33.96 -31.00 14.80
CA SER A 294 35.15 -30.15 14.81
C SER A 294 35.89 -30.24 13.49
N GLU A 295 36.88 -29.35 13.27
CA GLU A 295 37.81 -29.47 12.15
C GLU A 295 38.43 -30.88 12.09
N GLY A 296 38.53 -31.43 10.88
CA GLY A 296 39.04 -32.78 10.63
C GLY A 296 38.01 -33.90 10.75
N MET A 297 36.77 -33.63 11.17
CA MET A 297 35.69 -34.63 11.19
C MET A 297 34.95 -34.69 9.86
N GLU A 298 34.48 -35.89 9.51
CA GLU A 298 33.58 -36.10 8.37
C GLU A 298 32.16 -35.66 8.73
N ILE A 299 31.50 -34.94 7.83
CA ILE A 299 30.12 -34.49 7.98
C ILE A 299 29.36 -34.68 6.67
N THR A 300 28.07 -35.02 6.78
CA THR A 300 27.15 -35.03 5.64
C THR A 300 26.11 -33.93 5.83
N LEU A 301 26.12 -32.95 4.94
CA LEU A 301 25.22 -31.79 4.96
C LEU A 301 24.21 -31.90 3.83
N GLU A 302 22.95 -31.60 4.14
CA GLU A 302 21.92 -31.29 3.17
C GLU A 302 21.70 -29.78 3.16
N TYR A 303 21.76 -29.16 1.98
CA TYR A 303 21.78 -27.70 1.85
C TYR A 303 21.04 -27.21 0.61
N THR A 304 20.65 -25.93 0.64
CA THR A 304 20.12 -25.19 -0.51
C THR A 304 21.18 -24.22 -1.03
N MET A 305 21.30 -24.09 -2.36
CA MET A 305 22.27 -23.17 -2.96
C MET A 305 21.79 -21.72 -2.81
N ASP A 306 22.70 -20.87 -2.36
CA ASP A 306 22.58 -19.41 -2.42
C ASP A 306 23.83 -18.84 -3.10
N SER A 307 23.73 -17.61 -3.59
CA SER A 307 24.74 -16.89 -4.38
C SER A 307 26.14 -16.82 -3.74
N GLN A 308 26.24 -16.87 -2.41
CA GLN A 308 27.52 -16.83 -1.68
C GLN A 308 27.60 -17.75 -0.45
N LEU A 309 26.45 -18.14 0.12
CA LEU A 309 26.39 -18.87 1.40
C LEU A 309 25.32 -19.96 1.35
N ASN A 310 25.74 -21.23 1.31
CA ASN A 310 24.82 -22.35 1.24
C ASN A 310 24.10 -22.55 2.58
N LYS A 311 22.77 -22.50 2.58
CA LYS A 311 21.99 -22.69 3.81
C LYS A 311 21.76 -24.16 4.09
N VAL A 312 22.22 -24.63 5.24
CA VAL A 312 22.05 -26.03 5.67
C VAL A 312 20.62 -26.25 6.16
N VAL A 313 20.01 -27.32 5.64
CA VAL A 313 18.66 -27.78 5.96
C VAL A 313 18.64 -29.19 6.57
N GLY A 314 19.80 -29.81 6.75
CA GLY A 314 19.94 -31.07 7.47
C GLY A 314 21.39 -31.47 7.73
N ILE A 315 21.63 -32.15 8.85
CA ILE A 315 22.88 -32.85 9.15
C ILE A 315 22.56 -34.34 9.23
N ILE A 316 23.13 -35.11 8.30
CA ILE A 316 22.87 -36.54 8.18
C ILE A 316 23.95 -37.30 8.96
N LYS A 317 23.51 -38.24 9.80
CA LYS A 317 24.38 -39.12 10.59
C LYS A 317 25.00 -40.23 9.73
#